data_AF-A0A9P0CHI2-F1
#
_entry.id   AF-A0A9P0CHI2-F1
#
_cell.length_a   1.000
_cell.length_b   1.000
_cell.length_c   1.000
_cell.angle_alpha   90.00
_cell.angle_beta   90.00
_cell.angle_gamma   90.00
#
_symmetry.space_group_name_H-M   'P 1'
#
loop_
_entity.id
_entity.type
_entity.pdbx_description
1 polymer ?
#
loop_
_entity_poly.entity_id
_entity_poly.type
_entity_poly.pdbx_seq_one_letter_code
_entity_poly.pdbx_strand_id
1 'polypeptide(L)'
;MASEKPGSFQQAALDSDQEELQQFGSTLLSMENLDRTSPELWPEKIPGITQFMNNFQSTPNSTTKLPYSRELNHEDENYLHQLAALSTSCLIGKVKELHDIAYQLGVEESKEVTRGKYLNFFYSEKNNK
;
A
#
# COMPACT_ATOMS: atom_id res chain seq x y z
N MET A 1 -13.81 -71.30 22.60
CA MET A 1 -13.33 -70.25 21.70
C MET A 1 -13.85 -68.92 22.24
N ALA A 2 -12.96 -68.09 22.80
CA ALA A 2 -13.31 -66.73 23.24
C ALA A 2 -12.93 -65.77 22.10
N SER A 3 -13.88 -64.92 21.71
CA SER A 3 -13.73 -63.94 20.63
C SER A 3 -13.59 -62.56 21.27
N GLU A 4 -12.38 -61.99 21.19
CA GLU A 4 -12.10 -60.62 21.65
C GLU A 4 -12.40 -59.64 20.51
N LYS A 5 -13.14 -58.58 20.85
CA LYS A 5 -13.69 -57.58 19.92
C LYS A 5 -12.76 -56.37 19.90
N PRO A 6 -12.09 -56.01 18.78
CA PRO A 6 -11.24 -54.83 18.71
C PRO A 6 -12.07 -53.65 18.21
N GLY A 7 -12.41 -52.71 19.10
CA GLY A 7 -13.27 -51.58 18.73
C GLY A 7 -13.14 -50.36 19.63
N SER A 8 -11.97 -50.09 20.21
CA SER A 8 -11.83 -48.95 21.13
C SER A 8 -10.57 -48.08 20.97
N PHE A 9 -9.64 -48.41 20.08
CA PHE A 9 -8.36 -47.68 20.00
C PHE A 9 -8.30 -46.56 18.94
N GLN A 10 -9.22 -46.49 17.99
CA GLN A 10 -9.15 -45.48 16.91
C GLN A 10 -9.91 -44.17 17.22
N GLN A 11 -10.75 -44.15 18.25
CA GLN A 11 -11.66 -43.02 18.48
C GLN A 11 -11.07 -41.91 19.37
N ALA A 12 -10.00 -42.22 20.12
CA ALA A 12 -9.33 -41.25 21.01
C ALA A 12 -8.34 -40.31 20.29
N ALA A 13 -7.77 -40.74 19.16
CA ALA A 13 -6.80 -39.95 18.41
C ALA A 13 -7.44 -38.77 17.65
N LEU A 14 -8.61 -38.99 17.05
CA LEU A 14 -9.36 -37.94 16.34
C LEU A 14 -9.91 -36.85 17.27
N ASP A 15 -10.27 -37.22 18.51
CA ASP A 15 -10.80 -36.29 19.52
C ASP A 15 -9.68 -35.38 20.06
N SER A 16 -8.47 -35.94 20.23
CA SER A 16 -7.28 -35.19 20.68
C SER A 16 -6.84 -34.14 19.66
N ASP A 17 -6.82 -34.48 18.36
CA ASP A 17 -6.49 -33.53 17.28
C ASP A 17 -7.52 -32.39 17.19
N GLN A 18 -8.79 -32.68 17.48
CA GLN A 18 -9.87 -31.69 17.43
C GLN A 18 -9.80 -30.71 18.63
N GLU A 19 -9.44 -31.19 19.82
CA GLU A 19 -9.21 -30.35 20.99
C GLU A 19 -7.96 -29.47 20.83
N GLU A 20 -6.88 -30.00 20.22
CA GLU A 20 -5.66 -29.23 19.97
C GLU A 20 -5.90 -28.10 18.95
N LEU A 21 -6.70 -28.34 17.91
CA LEU A 21 -7.14 -27.30 16.96
C LEU A 21 -8.05 -26.25 17.60
N GLN A 22 -8.90 -26.63 18.55
CA GLN A 22 -9.71 -25.69 19.33
C GLN A 22 -8.85 -24.84 20.27
N GLN A 23 -7.82 -25.44 20.88
CA GLN A 23 -6.86 -24.72 21.72
C GLN A 23 -5.97 -23.76 20.89
N PHE A 24 -5.58 -24.15 19.68
CA PHE A 24 -4.86 -23.27 18.76
C PHE A 24 -5.76 -22.14 18.26
N GLY A 25 -7.01 -22.43 17.90
CA GLY A 25 -8.00 -21.44 17.48
C GLY A 25 -8.32 -20.41 18.55
N SER A 26 -8.35 -20.82 19.82
CA SER A 26 -8.50 -19.91 20.97
C SER A 26 -7.26 -19.06 21.25
N THR A 27 -6.06 -19.52 20.89
CA THR A 27 -4.82 -18.72 20.95
C THR A 27 -4.73 -17.70 19.81
N LEU A 28 -5.37 -17.97 18.67
CA LEU A 28 -5.46 -17.05 17.52
C LEU A 28 -6.57 -16.00 17.64
N LEU A 29 -7.45 -16.14 18.64
CA LEU A 29 -8.47 -15.15 18.94
C LEU A 29 -7.82 -13.91 19.56
N SER A 30 -7.65 -12.86 18.75
CA SER A 30 -7.24 -11.56 19.24
C SER A 30 -8.39 -10.91 20.02
N MET A 31 -8.14 -10.57 21.29
CA MET A 31 -9.06 -9.78 22.13
C MET A 31 -8.82 -8.27 21.97
N GLU A 32 -8.01 -7.84 20.99
CA GLU A 32 -7.77 -6.43 20.71
C GLU A 32 -9.06 -5.76 20.20
N ASN A 33 -9.59 -4.82 20.98
CA ASN A 33 -10.60 -3.91 20.46
C ASN A 33 -9.91 -2.89 19.56
N LEU A 34 -10.09 -3.04 18.24
CA LEU A 34 -9.66 -2.07 17.24
C LEU A 34 -10.59 -0.84 17.30
N ASP A 35 -10.63 -0.13 18.43
CA ASP A 35 -11.23 1.22 18.59
C ASP A 35 -10.48 2.29 17.75
N ARG A 36 -9.82 1.83 16.68
CA ARG A 36 -9.33 2.60 15.57
C ARG A 36 -10.55 2.79 14.68
N THR A 37 -11.31 3.88 14.88
CA THR A 37 -12.04 4.45 13.74
C THR A 37 -11.05 4.48 12.58
N SER A 38 -11.41 3.97 11.39
CA SER A 38 -10.56 4.03 10.19
C SER A 38 -9.79 5.33 10.22
N PRO A 39 -8.44 5.32 10.14
CA PRO A 39 -7.65 6.54 10.23
C PRO A 39 -8.34 7.59 9.39
N GLU A 40 -8.68 8.74 10.00
CA GLU A 40 -9.30 9.84 9.27
C GLU A 40 -8.52 9.99 7.97
N LEU A 41 -9.23 9.80 6.86
CA LEU A 41 -8.69 9.46 5.55
C LEU A 41 -7.86 10.64 5.06
N TRP A 42 -6.64 10.72 5.57
CA TRP A 42 -5.87 11.96 5.73
C TRP A 42 -6.67 13.06 6.45
N PRO A 43 -6.26 13.57 7.63
CA PRO A 43 -6.87 14.79 8.17
C PRO A 43 -6.78 15.85 7.06
N GLU A 44 -7.90 16.43 6.65
CA GLU A 44 -8.03 17.36 5.52
C GLU A 44 -7.22 18.65 5.79
N LYS A 45 -5.88 18.57 5.68
CA LYS A 45 -4.92 19.62 5.99
C LYS A 45 -3.94 19.89 4.86
N ILE A 46 -4.36 19.63 3.62
CA ILE A 46 -3.76 20.28 2.46
C ILE A 46 -4.83 21.22 1.89
N PRO A 47 -4.84 22.50 2.30
CA PRO A 47 -5.68 23.51 1.68
C PRO A 47 -5.48 23.45 0.15
N GLY A 48 -6.56 23.19 -0.59
CA GLY A 48 -6.51 23.16 -2.06
C GLY A 48 -6.75 21.78 -2.69
N ILE A 49 -6.74 20.66 -1.96
CA ILE A 49 -7.07 19.35 -2.58
C ILE A 49 -8.54 19.27 -3.00
N THR A 50 -9.47 19.75 -2.17
CA THR A 50 -10.90 19.81 -2.52
C THR A 50 -11.17 20.75 -3.70
N GLN A 51 -10.44 21.87 -3.79
CA GLN A 51 -10.48 22.77 -4.95
C GLN A 51 -9.85 22.14 -6.20
N PHE A 52 -8.76 21.40 -6.04
CA PHE A 52 -8.08 20.66 -7.11
C PHE A 52 -8.98 19.57 -7.68
N MET A 53 -9.64 18.78 -6.83
CA MET A 53 -10.59 17.75 -7.24
C MET A 53 -11.80 18.35 -7.96
N ASN A 54 -12.35 19.45 -7.45
CA ASN A 54 -13.45 20.15 -8.14
C ASN A 54 -13.03 20.70 -9.51
N ASN A 55 -11.81 21.22 -9.66
CA ASN A 55 -11.31 21.66 -10.96
C ASN A 55 -11.13 20.50 -11.95
N PHE A 56 -10.73 19.32 -11.47
CA PHE A 56 -10.64 18.11 -12.29
C PHE A 56 -12.02 17.53 -12.66
N GLN A 57 -13.01 17.66 -11.78
CA GLN A 57 -14.36 17.13 -11.99
C GLN A 57 -15.26 18.08 -12.80
N SER A 58 -15.01 19.40 -12.79
CA SER A 58 -15.89 20.39 -13.41
C SER A 58 -15.67 20.59 -14.92
N THR A 59 -14.72 19.88 -15.54
CA THR A 59 -14.57 19.89 -17.00
C THR A 59 -15.25 18.66 -17.59
N PRO A 60 -16.47 18.76 -18.16
CA PRO A 60 -17.20 17.61 -18.68
C PRO A 60 -16.56 16.91 -19.90
N ASN A 61 -15.37 17.32 -20.35
CA ASN A 61 -14.67 16.73 -21.51
C ASN A 61 -13.13 16.77 -21.42
N SER A 62 -12.52 16.86 -20.23
CA SER A 62 -11.05 16.75 -20.16
C SER A 62 -10.62 15.30 -20.34
N THR A 63 -10.43 14.91 -21.60
CA THR A 63 -9.68 13.72 -22.04
C THR A 63 -8.18 13.82 -21.71
N THR A 64 -7.82 14.52 -20.63
CA THR A 64 -6.49 14.43 -20.06
C THR A 64 -6.36 13.05 -19.47
N LYS A 65 -5.91 12.10 -20.30
CA LYS A 65 -5.42 10.80 -19.84
C LYS A 65 -4.59 11.06 -18.59
N LEU A 66 -4.91 10.37 -17.50
CA LEU A 66 -4.15 10.51 -16.26
C LEU A 66 -2.66 10.37 -16.61
N PRO A 67 -1.73 11.03 -15.90
CA PRO A 67 -0.30 10.95 -16.22
C PRO A 67 0.20 9.49 -16.30
N TYR A 68 -0.45 8.58 -15.56
CA TYR A 68 -0.18 7.13 -15.55
C TYR A 68 -0.94 6.32 -16.60
N SER A 69 -1.87 6.93 -17.34
CA SER A 69 -2.57 6.34 -18.49
C SER A 69 -1.81 6.54 -19.81
N ARG A 70 -0.52 6.93 -19.72
CA ARG A 70 0.38 7.00 -20.87
C ARG A 70 0.58 5.59 -21.44
N GLU A 71 0.44 5.47 -22.74
CA GLU A 71 0.75 4.23 -23.47
C GLU A 71 2.25 3.94 -23.39
N LEU A 72 2.62 2.67 -23.23
CA LEU A 72 4.03 2.26 -23.23
C LEU A 72 4.67 2.60 -24.56
N ASN A 73 5.76 3.36 -24.53
CA ASN A 73 6.55 3.61 -25.71
C ASN A 73 7.51 2.44 -25.95
N HIS A 74 8.07 2.36 -27.16
CA HIS A 74 9.05 1.33 -27.53
C HIS A 74 10.27 1.31 -26.59
N GLU A 75 10.71 2.48 -26.13
CA GLU A 75 11.79 2.58 -25.14
C GLU A 75 11.42 1.95 -23.79
N ASP A 76 10.16 2.10 -23.36
CA ASP A 76 9.68 1.53 -22.10
C ASP A 76 9.61 -0.01 -22.20
N GLU A 77 9.17 -0.53 -23.35
CA GLU A 77 9.17 -1.97 -23.65
C GLU A 77 10.59 -2.54 -23.63
N ASN A 78 11.54 -1.87 -24.28
CA ASN A 78 12.95 -2.28 -24.29
C ASN A 78 13.55 -2.26 -22.89
N TYR A 79 13.24 -1.22 -22.10
CA TYR A 79 13.70 -1.14 -20.71
C TYR A 79 13.13 -2.26 -19.83
N LEU A 80 11.85 -2.61 -20.01
CA LEU A 80 11.23 -3.74 -19.32
C LEU A 80 11.93 -5.06 -19.67
N HIS A 81 12.25 -5.28 -20.95
CA HIS A 81 13.00 -6.46 -21.37
C HIS A 81 14.41 -6.51 -20.74
N GLN A 82 15.10 -5.37 -20.66
CA GLN A 82 16.39 -5.29 -19.98
C GLN A 82 16.29 -5.65 -18.50
N LEU A 83 15.27 -5.15 -17.80
CA LEU A 83 15.02 -5.49 -16.39
C LEU A 83 14.70 -6.97 -16.20
N ALA A 84 13.89 -7.55 -17.10
CA ALA A 84 13.53 -8.97 -17.05
C ALA A 84 14.73 -9.91 -17.31
N ALA A 85 15.72 -9.44 -18.07
CA ALA A 85 16.95 -10.20 -18.34
C ALA A 85 17.98 -10.15 -17.19
N LEU A 86 17.77 -9.33 -16.16
CA LEU A 86 18.69 -9.22 -15.02
C LEU A 86 18.66 -10.48 -14.15
N SER A 87 19.83 -10.85 -13.62
CA SER A 87 19.90 -11.83 -12.54
C SER A 87 19.27 -11.27 -11.26
N THR A 88 18.78 -12.15 -10.36
CA THR A 88 18.13 -11.74 -9.11
C THR A 88 18.99 -10.80 -8.27
N SER A 89 20.30 -11.02 -8.19
CA SER A 89 21.21 -10.14 -7.46
C SER A 89 21.31 -8.75 -8.07
N CYS A 90 21.32 -8.66 -9.40
CA CYS A 90 21.39 -7.40 -10.12
C CYS A 90 20.06 -6.63 -10.02
N LEU A 91 18.93 -7.34 -10.07
CA LEU A 91 17.60 -6.76 -9.85
C LEU A 91 17.46 -6.18 -8.44
N ILE A 92 17.91 -6.90 -7.41
CA ILE A 92 17.94 -6.39 -6.02
C ILE A 92 18.81 -5.13 -5.93
N GLY A 93 19.96 -5.12 -6.61
CA GLY A 93 20.82 -3.93 -6.72
C GLY A 93 20.08 -2.73 -7.32
N LYS A 94 19.35 -2.93 -8.41
CA LYS A 94 18.52 -1.90 -9.05
C LYS A 94 17.38 -1.41 -8.17
N VAL A 95 16.72 -2.29 -7.43
CA VAL A 95 15.67 -1.90 -6.47
C VAL A 95 16.26 -1.03 -5.37
N LYS A 96 17.45 -1.36 -4.86
CA LYS A 96 18.14 -0.55 -3.85
C LYS A 96 18.55 0.82 -4.41
N GLU A 97 19.10 0.87 -5.62
CA GLU A 97 19.44 2.13 -6.29
C GLU A 97 18.20 3.04 -6.41
N LEU A 98 17.07 2.50 -6.86
CA LEU A 98 15.82 3.25 -6.98
C LEU A 98 15.31 3.74 -5.62
N HIS A 99 15.40 2.91 -4.59
CA HIS A 99 15.07 3.29 -3.22
C HIS A 99 15.91 4.49 -2.76
N ASP A 100 17.22 4.46 -2.98
CA ASP A 100 18.12 5.53 -2.56
C ASP A 100 17.85 6.84 -3.32
N ILE A 101 17.54 6.77 -4.62
CA ILE A 101 17.11 7.92 -5.43
C ILE A 101 15.79 8.49 -4.91
N ALA A 102 14.79 7.65 -4.67
CA ALA A 102 13.49 8.09 -4.17
C ALA A 102 13.61 8.77 -2.80
N TYR A 103 14.46 8.24 -1.91
CA TYR A 103 14.75 8.87 -0.63
C TYR A 103 15.39 10.25 -0.79
N GLN A 104 16.42 10.37 -1.63
CA GLN A 104 17.08 11.65 -1.89
C GLN A 104 16.11 12.69 -2.46
N LEU A 105 15.30 12.29 -3.44
CA LEU A 105 14.27 13.14 -4.03
C LEU A 105 13.27 13.62 -2.98
N GLY A 106 12.77 12.73 -2.12
CA GLY A 106 11.84 13.11 -1.05
C GLY A 106 12.45 14.11 -0.05
N VAL A 107 13.74 13.99 0.26
CA VAL A 107 14.44 14.97 1.10
C VAL A 107 14.55 16.33 0.39
N GLU A 108 14.85 16.34 -0.91
CA GLU A 108 14.92 17.57 -1.71
C GLU A 108 13.55 18.25 -1.83
N GLU A 109 12.51 17.51 -2.16
CA GLU A 109 11.14 18.00 -2.25
C GLU A 109 10.68 18.59 -0.90
N SER A 110 10.97 17.93 0.22
CA SER A 110 10.62 18.44 1.55
C SER A 110 11.27 19.81 1.85
N LYS A 111 12.52 19.99 1.42
CA LYS A 111 13.23 21.28 1.55
C LYS A 111 12.56 22.34 0.69
N GLU A 112 12.25 22.04 -0.57
CA GLU A 112 11.64 23.01 -1.48
C GLU A 112 10.20 23.37 -1.05
N VAL A 113 9.42 22.41 -0.58
CA VAL A 113 8.08 22.65 0.00
C VAL A 113 8.18 23.57 1.21
N THR A 114 9.14 23.32 2.09
CA THR A 114 9.37 24.16 3.28
C THR A 114 9.81 25.57 2.90
N ARG A 115 10.74 25.69 1.95
CA ARG A 115 11.17 26.99 1.40
C ARG A 115 9.99 27.75 0.81
N GLY A 116 9.17 27.09 0.02
CA GLY A 116 8.00 27.69 -0.54
C GLY A 116 7.03 28.19 0.55
N LYS A 117 6.79 27.42 1.63
CA LYS A 117 5.94 27.88 2.76
C LYS A 117 6.43 29.23 3.31
N TYR A 118 7.74 29.42 3.46
CA TYR A 118 8.31 30.70 3.88
C TYR A 118 8.15 31.82 2.84
N LEU A 119 8.07 31.47 1.56
CA LEU A 119 7.80 32.39 0.45
C LEU A 119 6.30 32.62 0.21
N ASN A 120 5.41 32.06 1.05
CA ASN A 120 3.96 32.19 0.97
C ASN A 120 3.33 31.81 -0.39
N PHE A 121 3.99 30.99 -1.22
CA PHE A 121 3.44 30.60 -2.53
C PHE A 121 2.11 29.83 -2.47
N PHE A 122 1.85 29.14 -1.36
CA PHE A 122 0.61 28.41 -1.14
C PHE A 122 -0.55 29.29 -0.67
N TYR A 123 -0.28 30.54 -0.28
CA TYR A 123 -1.29 31.47 0.19
C TYR A 123 -1.58 32.47 -0.93
N SER A 124 -2.49 32.10 -1.84
CA SER A 124 -3.03 33.05 -2.81
C SER A 124 -3.75 34.19 -2.09
N GLU A 125 -3.48 35.44 -2.51
CA GLU A 125 -4.17 36.67 -2.10
C GLU A 125 -5.70 36.47 -2.13
N LYS A 126 -6.34 36.42 -0.96
CA LYS A 126 -7.80 36.54 -0.81
C LYS A 126 -8.24 38.02 -0.83
N ASN A 127 -7.55 38.87 -1.57
CA ASN A 127 -7.89 40.28 -1.69
C ASN A 127 -8.24 40.57 -3.14
N ASN A 128 -9.54 40.60 -3.44
CA ASN A 128 -10.15 41.57 -4.34
C ASN A 128 -11.66 41.54 -4.05
N LYS A 129 -12.04 42.45 -3.15
CA LYS A 129 -13.41 42.86 -2.86
C LYS A 129 -13.78 43.99 -3.81
#